data_AF-A0A5R8YHF8-F1
#
_entry.id   AF-A0A5R8YHF8-F1
#
_cell.length_a   1.000
_cell.length_b   1.000
_cell.length_c   1.000
_cell.angle_alpha   90.00
_cell.angle_beta   90.00
_cell.angle_gamma   90.00
#
_symmetry.space_group_name_H-M   'P 1'
#
loop_
_entity.id
_entity.type
_entity.pdbx_description
1 polymer ?
#
loop_
_entity_poly.entity_id
_entity_poly.type
_entity_poly.pdbx_seq_one_letter_code
_entity_poly.pdbx_strand_id
1 'polypeptide(L)'
;MEKERLSSASIARIIAELKGTCFIPDEQLPIMVRFVNAANPATVERVYPDHPETTLDDGVKFIEARVTITNAAITNGISQRLPWLDEEARSSSILTKAMSEDQNTSTFARSLVRDYFKR
;
A
#
# COMPACT_ATOMS: atom_id res chain seq x y z
N MET A 1 11.14 9.81 -28.39
CA MET A 1 11.53 10.08 -26.98
C MET A 1 11.48 8.78 -26.23
N GLU A 2 12.66 8.19 -26.01
CA GLU A 2 12.86 6.92 -25.33
C GLU A 2 12.80 7.18 -23.81
N LYS A 3 11.82 6.62 -23.11
CA LYS A 3 11.71 6.77 -21.65
C LYS A 3 12.79 5.89 -21.02
N GLU A 4 13.84 6.54 -20.50
CA GLU A 4 14.90 5.90 -19.73
C GLU A 4 14.28 5.09 -18.58
N ARG A 5 14.39 3.76 -18.69
CA ARG A 5 13.86 2.82 -17.71
C ARG A 5 14.80 2.82 -16.51
N LEU A 6 14.34 3.39 -15.39
CA LEU A 6 15.03 3.23 -14.11
C LEU A 6 14.96 1.76 -13.69
N SER A 7 16.12 1.18 -13.40
CA SER A 7 16.23 -0.18 -12.83
C SER A 7 15.65 -0.22 -11.41
N SER A 8 15.05 -1.35 -11.03
CA SER A 8 14.66 -1.69 -9.65
C SER A 8 15.68 -1.26 -8.58
N ALA A 9 16.98 -1.45 -8.83
CA ALA A 9 18.04 -1.08 -7.88
C ALA A 9 18.15 0.44 -7.67
N SER A 10 17.94 1.23 -8.73
CA SER A 10 17.93 2.69 -8.66
C SER A 10 16.72 3.20 -7.88
N ILE A 11 15.56 2.55 -8.03
CA ILE A 11 14.34 2.87 -7.28
C ILE A 11 14.52 2.57 -5.79
N ALA A 12 15.03 1.37 -5.46
CA ALA A 12 15.33 0.99 -4.08
C ALA A 12 16.29 1.98 -3.41
N ARG A 13 17.29 2.48 -4.16
CA ARG A 13 18.22 3.50 -3.69
C ARG A 13 17.54 4.85 -3.44
N ILE A 14 16.66 5.30 -4.32
CA ILE A 14 15.88 6.53 -4.14
C ILE A 14 14.98 6.42 -2.90
N ILE A 15 14.25 5.31 -2.74
CA ILE A 15 13.40 5.09 -1.57
C ILE A 15 14.22 4.98 -0.28
N ALA A 16 15.39 4.33 -0.32
CA ALA A 16 16.29 4.22 0.83
C ALA A 16 16.85 5.58 1.29
N GLU A 17 16.94 6.56 0.38
CA GLU A 17 17.32 7.94 0.71
C GLU A 17 16.16 8.75 1.30
N LEU A 18 14.91 8.35 1.06
CA LEU A 18 13.75 8.96 1.69
C LEU A 18 13.64 8.53 3.14
N LYS A 19 13.46 9.51 4.02
CA LYS A 19 13.29 9.29 5.46
C LYS A 19 12.20 10.20 5.98
N GLY A 20 11.44 9.68 6.95
CA GLY A 20 10.43 10.44 7.67
C GLY A 20 9.02 9.92 7.46
N THR A 21 8.06 10.74 7.89
CA THR A 21 6.63 10.44 7.87
C THR A 21 5.92 11.56 7.12
N CYS A 22 5.04 11.20 6.20
CA CYS A 22 4.19 12.14 5.48
C CYS A 22 2.72 11.78 5.70
N PHE A 23 1.85 12.79 5.63
CA PHE A 23 0.41 12.61 5.63
C PHE A 23 -0.07 12.24 4.23
N ILE A 24 -1.08 11.38 4.16
CA ILE A 24 -1.77 11.09 2.90
C ILE A 24 -3.02 11.96 2.80
N PRO A 25 -3.15 12.84 1.80
CA PRO A 25 -4.40 13.56 1.54
C PRO A 25 -5.54 12.60 1.20
N ASP A 26 -6.77 12.98 1.56
CA ASP A 26 -7.95 12.13 1.42
C ASP A 26 -8.18 11.68 -0.03
N GLU A 27 -7.88 12.54 -1.01
CA GLU A 27 -8.05 12.25 -2.44
C GLU A 27 -7.06 11.19 -2.95
N GLN A 28 -6.02 10.91 -2.18
CA GLN A 28 -4.98 9.95 -2.51
C GLN A 28 -5.01 8.71 -1.60
N LEU A 29 -5.97 8.64 -0.67
CA LEU A 29 -6.20 7.44 0.10
C LEU A 29 -6.60 6.29 -0.84
N PRO A 30 -5.97 5.12 -0.71
CA PRO A 30 -6.44 3.94 -1.41
C PRO A 30 -7.83 3.55 -0.89
N ILE A 31 -8.58 2.81 -1.71
CA ILE A 31 -9.81 2.16 -1.25
C ILE A 31 -9.47 1.31 -0.02
N MET A 32 -10.18 1.56 1.08
CA MET A 32 -10.05 0.76 2.29
C MET A 32 -11.01 -0.41 2.22
N VAL A 33 -10.64 -1.50 2.89
CA VAL A 33 -11.49 -2.69 2.98
C VAL A 33 -11.50 -3.22 4.40
N ARG A 34 -12.63 -3.80 4.79
CA ARG A 34 -12.79 -4.57 6.01
C ARG A 34 -13.03 -6.03 5.64
N PHE A 35 -12.43 -6.94 6.38
CA PHE A 35 -12.79 -8.36 6.31
C PHE A 35 -13.59 -8.69 7.56
N VAL A 36 -14.85 -9.09 7.41
CA VAL A 36 -15.67 -9.53 8.56
C VAL A 36 -15.04 -10.76 9.21
N ASN A 37 -14.47 -11.65 8.40
CA ASN A 37 -13.64 -12.75 8.84
C ASN A 37 -12.27 -12.69 8.15
N ALA A 38 -11.23 -12.37 8.93
CA ALA A 38 -9.86 -12.26 8.44
C ALA A 38 -9.32 -13.56 7.80
N ALA A 39 -9.86 -14.74 8.13
CA ALA A 39 -9.48 -16.01 7.52
C ALA A 39 -10.21 -16.31 6.19
N ASN A 40 -11.23 -15.51 5.83
CA ASN A 40 -12.02 -15.71 4.62
C ASN A 40 -12.05 -14.44 3.74
N PRO A 41 -11.29 -14.40 2.62
CA PRO A 41 -11.21 -13.22 1.76
C PRO A 41 -12.53 -12.85 1.09
N ALA A 42 -13.49 -13.78 0.99
CA ALA A 42 -14.81 -13.52 0.40
C ALA A 42 -15.71 -12.64 1.30
N THR A 43 -15.31 -12.41 2.55
CA THR A 43 -16.04 -11.55 3.50
C THR A 43 -15.61 -10.07 3.43
N VAL A 44 -15.02 -9.68 2.31
CA VAL A 44 -14.50 -8.33 2.09
C VAL A 44 -15.64 -7.34 1.85
N GLU A 45 -15.57 -6.21 2.55
CA GLU A 45 -16.46 -5.06 2.41
C GLU A 45 -15.62 -3.82 2.11
N ARG A 46 -16.12 -2.95 1.24
CA ARG A 46 -15.45 -1.68 0.92
C ARG A 46 -15.74 -0.65 2.00
N VAL A 47 -14.71 0.02 2.48
CA VAL A 47 -14.82 1.13 3.43
C VAL A 47 -14.43 2.40 2.68
N TYR A 48 -15.36 3.34 2.67
CA TYR A 48 -15.17 4.67 2.11
C TYR A 48 -14.65 5.60 3.21
N PRO A 49 -13.44 6.18 3.11
CA PRO A 49 -12.85 6.99 4.19
C PRO A 49 -13.62 8.26 4.53
N ASP A 50 -14.35 8.82 3.55
CA ASP A 50 -15.23 9.98 3.66
C ASP A 50 -16.58 9.67 4.30
N HIS A 51 -17.02 8.41 4.21
CA HIS A 51 -18.27 7.89 4.77
C HIS A 51 -18.07 6.54 5.49
N PRO A 52 -17.17 6.45 6.49
CA PRO A 52 -16.80 5.20 7.12
C PRO A 52 -17.98 4.52 7.82
N GLU A 53 -18.92 5.29 8.36
CA GLU A 53 -20.14 4.84 9.03
C GLU A 53 -21.08 4.01 8.14
N THR A 54 -20.91 4.06 6.82
CA THR A 54 -21.72 3.23 5.91
C THR A 54 -21.40 1.75 6.01
N THR A 55 -20.19 1.43 6.47
CA THR A 55 -19.66 0.06 6.56
C THR A 55 -19.16 -0.25 7.97
N LEU A 56 -18.68 0.76 8.67
CA LEU A 56 -18.25 0.72 10.07
C LEU A 56 -19.40 1.19 10.95
N ASP A 57 -19.43 0.76 12.21
CA ASP A 57 -20.50 1.12 13.14
C ASP A 57 -20.64 2.65 13.32
N ASP A 58 -21.83 3.08 13.74
CA ASP A 58 -22.12 4.48 14.01
C ASP A 58 -21.09 5.10 14.97
N GLY A 59 -20.57 6.27 14.58
CA GLY A 59 -19.57 7.01 15.37
C GLY A 59 -18.11 6.68 15.05
N VAL A 60 -17.85 5.76 14.13
CA VAL A 60 -16.50 5.55 13.58
C VAL A 60 -16.18 6.64 12.57
N LYS A 61 -14.97 7.20 12.66
CA LYS A 61 -14.45 8.22 11.75
C LYS A 61 -13.02 7.91 11.39
N PHE A 62 -12.69 8.08 10.12
CA PHE A 62 -11.32 8.09 9.67
C PHE A 62 -10.69 9.44 10.05
N ILE A 63 -9.51 9.42 10.68
CA ILE A 63 -8.85 10.64 11.16
C ILE A 63 -7.74 11.08 10.19
N GLU A 64 -6.83 10.17 9.87
CA GLU A 64 -5.69 10.43 8.99
C GLU A 64 -5.02 9.11 8.59
N ALA A 65 -4.29 9.11 7.47
CA ALA A 65 -3.27 8.12 7.19
C ALA A 65 -1.90 8.79 7.06
N ARG A 66 -0.88 8.05 7.46
CA ARG A 66 0.52 8.46 7.32
C ARG A 66 1.33 7.35 6.69
N VAL A 67 2.25 7.69 5.79
CA VAL A 67 3.28 6.78 5.29
C VAL A 67 4.58 7.12 5.99
N THR A 68 5.24 6.11 6.55
CA THR A 68 6.56 6.24 7.16
C THR A 68 7.54 5.32 6.44
N ILE A 69 8.62 5.89 5.92
CA ILE A 69 9.73 5.11 5.38
C ILE A 69 10.71 4.86 6.53
N THR A 70 10.90 3.58 6.87
CA THR A 70 11.65 3.14 8.03
C THR A 70 12.60 1.99 7.67
N ASN A 71 13.69 1.88 8.42
CA ASN A 71 14.62 0.75 8.36
C ASN A 71 14.23 -0.39 9.31
N ALA A 72 13.04 -0.31 9.92
CA ALA A 72 12.53 -1.40 10.74
C ALA A 72 12.42 -2.69 9.92
N ALA A 73 12.71 -3.82 10.55
CA ALA A 73 12.59 -5.12 9.90
C ALA A 73 11.13 -5.36 9.49
N ILE A 74 10.94 -5.98 8.32
CA ILE A 74 9.62 -6.42 7.86
C ILE A 74 9.08 -7.44 8.87
N THR A 75 7.86 -7.20 9.36
CA THR A 75 7.19 -8.09 10.31
C THR A 75 6.28 -9.08 9.59
N ASN A 76 6.14 -10.29 10.13
CA ASN A 76 5.26 -11.33 9.58
C ASN A 76 3.80 -11.24 10.08
N GLY A 77 3.44 -10.17 10.79
CA GLY A 77 2.14 -10.07 11.46
C GLY A 77 0.93 -10.00 10.52
N ILE A 78 1.12 -9.59 9.27
CA ILE A 78 0.05 -9.58 8.26
C ILE A 78 -0.19 -11.00 7.74
N SER A 79 0.85 -11.71 7.29
CA SER A 79 0.73 -13.09 6.81
C SER A 79 0.16 -14.04 7.87
N GLN A 80 0.47 -13.80 9.16
CA GLN A 80 -0.13 -14.57 10.26
C GLN A 80 -1.63 -14.33 10.46
N ARG A 81 -2.12 -13.13 10.16
CA ARG A 81 -3.54 -12.76 10.33
C ARG A 81 -4.38 -13.04 9.09
N LEU A 82 -3.76 -12.99 7.91
CA LEU A 82 -4.39 -13.19 6.60
C LEU A 82 -3.69 -14.36 5.89
N PRO A 83 -3.91 -15.61 6.31
CA PRO A 83 -3.14 -16.77 5.83
C PRO A 83 -3.33 -17.03 4.33
N TRP A 84 -4.50 -16.68 3.79
CA TRP A 84 -4.81 -16.77 2.37
C TRP A 84 -4.00 -15.79 1.51
N LEU A 85 -3.41 -14.74 2.10
CA LEU A 85 -2.64 -13.75 1.34
C LEU A 85 -1.37 -14.37 0.74
N ASP A 86 -0.74 -15.32 1.45
CA ASP A 86 0.45 -16.03 0.97
C ASP A 86 0.09 -17.11 -0.09
N GLU A 87 -1.13 -17.66 -0.04
CA GLU A 87 -1.63 -18.63 -1.02
C GLU A 87 -2.04 -17.93 -2.32
N GLU A 88 -2.71 -16.78 -2.20
CA GLU A 88 -3.10 -15.93 -3.32
C GLU A 88 -1.89 -15.24 -3.96
N ALA A 89 -0.88 -14.83 -3.18
CA ALA A 89 0.36 -14.31 -3.73
C ALA A 89 1.11 -15.35 -4.58
N ARG A 90 1.01 -16.64 -4.23
CA ARG A 90 1.60 -17.73 -5.01
C ARG A 90 0.76 -18.09 -6.25
N SER A 91 -0.55 -18.01 -6.15
CA SER A 91 -1.50 -18.39 -7.21
C SER A 91 -1.71 -17.27 -8.24
N SER A 92 -1.62 -16.03 -7.81
CA SER A 92 -1.76 -14.85 -8.64
C SER A 92 -0.40 -14.46 -9.23
N SER A 93 -0.18 -14.78 -10.50
CA SER A 93 0.87 -14.16 -11.31
C SER A 93 0.81 -12.64 -11.27
N ILE A 94 -0.30 -12.02 -10.84
CA ILE A 94 -0.51 -10.58 -10.70
C ILE A 94 0.20 -9.98 -9.48
N LEU A 95 0.24 -10.65 -8.33
CA LEU A 95 0.98 -10.16 -7.15
C LEU A 95 2.48 -10.40 -7.33
N THR A 96 2.86 -11.56 -7.88
CA THR A 96 4.25 -11.86 -8.24
C THR A 96 4.75 -10.93 -9.34
N LYS A 97 3.90 -10.50 -10.29
CA LYS A 97 4.23 -9.51 -11.33
C LYS A 97 4.17 -8.07 -10.84
N ALA A 98 3.33 -7.73 -9.86
CA ALA A 98 3.41 -6.43 -9.16
C ALA A 98 4.70 -6.31 -8.34
N MET A 99 5.23 -7.44 -7.85
CA MET A 99 6.51 -7.51 -7.12
C MET A 99 7.73 -7.81 -8.02
N SER A 100 7.55 -8.35 -9.23
CA SER A 100 8.64 -8.78 -10.14
C SER A 100 8.67 -8.09 -11.51
N GLU A 101 7.67 -7.27 -11.88
CA GLU A 101 7.67 -6.45 -13.11
C GLU A 101 7.44 -4.96 -12.81
N ASP A 102 8.51 -4.35 -12.30
CA ASP A 102 9.19 -3.12 -12.74
C ASP A 102 8.54 -2.10 -13.72
N GLN A 103 7.24 -1.82 -13.63
CA GLN A 103 6.66 -0.58 -14.23
C GLN A 103 5.83 0.26 -13.24
N ASN A 104 5.21 -0.37 -12.23
CA ASN A 104 4.44 0.36 -11.22
C ASN A 104 5.26 0.84 -10.04
N THR A 105 6.34 0.13 -9.68
CA THR A 105 7.20 0.50 -8.55
C THR A 105 7.93 1.81 -8.81
N SER A 106 8.41 2.06 -10.04
CA SER A 106 9.01 3.36 -10.40
C SER A 106 7.99 4.49 -10.37
N THR A 107 6.75 4.22 -10.81
CA THR A 107 5.69 5.23 -10.87
C THR A 107 5.18 5.57 -9.49
N PHE A 108 4.95 4.56 -8.63
CA PHE A 108 4.55 4.72 -7.25
C PHE A 108 5.65 5.36 -6.40
N ALA A 109 6.91 4.93 -6.55
CA ALA A 109 8.03 5.57 -5.87
C ALA A 109 8.21 7.03 -6.31
N ARG A 110 8.09 7.32 -7.61
CA ARG A 110 8.11 8.69 -8.14
C ARG A 110 6.93 9.51 -7.63
N SER A 111 5.73 8.96 -7.55
CA SER A 111 4.57 9.69 -6.99
C SER A 111 4.74 9.91 -5.49
N LEU A 112 5.25 8.93 -4.74
CA LEU A 112 5.57 9.08 -3.32
C LEU A 112 6.57 10.22 -3.09
N VAL A 113 7.70 10.22 -3.80
CA VAL A 113 8.72 11.29 -3.69
C VAL A 113 8.14 12.65 -4.09
N ARG A 114 7.50 12.71 -5.26
CA ARG A 114 6.99 13.95 -5.85
C ARG A 114 5.87 14.56 -5.02
N ASP A 115 4.94 13.76 -4.53
CA ASP A 115 3.69 14.26 -3.97
C ASP A 115 3.76 14.40 -2.44
N TYR A 116 4.62 13.63 -1.76
CA TYR A 116 4.57 13.52 -0.29
C TYR A 116 5.89 13.79 0.45
N PHE A 117 7.05 13.66 -0.21
CA PHE A 117 8.36 13.86 0.42
C PHE A 117 9.14 15.04 -0.20
N LYS A 118 8.42 16.10 -0.63
CA LYS A 118 9.06 17.32 -1.13
C LYS A 118 9.93 17.95 -0.03
N ARG A 119 11.19 18.24 -0.37
CA ARG A 119 12.05 19.17 0.39
C ARG A 119 11.67 20.62 0.07
#